data_AF-A0A7V3CD41-F1
#
_entry.id   AF-A0A7V3CD41-F1
#
_cell.length_a   1.000
_cell.length_b   1.000
_cell.length_c   1.000
_cell.angle_alpha   90.00
_cell.angle_beta   90.00
_cell.angle_gamma   90.00
#
_symmetry.space_group_name_H-M   'P 1'
#
loop_
_entity.id
_entity.type
_entity.pdbx_description
1 polymer ?
#
loop_
_entity_poly.entity_id
_entity_poly.type
_entity_poly.pdbx_seq_one_letter_code
_entity_poly.pdbx_strand_id
1 'polypeptide(L)'
;AGAVGGFDLKKFFNKPKVNDVANMTRQLSTLINANIPLVDALSALVEQIEQPTLKSALSEIREKVREGIRLADAMRAYPHIFGDLYINMVHAGEVSGALDTVLVRLADFTEGQARLNSKVKGALTYPVVMGVVGIVLMSFLLVFVVPKIAKIFEDAKATLPLPTRIMLGISGFLQNYWYIAIIVVAIIFYAVKKYKAKPNGRKFFDRMSLKMPIFGDMFRMIAVSRFCRTLSTLLGAGVQLMPSLDIVKGIVDNVVLTEVIEETRNSVKEGESIAEPLKRSGQFPPLVTHMIGIGEKTGELETMLEKVADTYDDQVETKVSTLTTLLEPLMIVVMGGVVAAIVLSILLPILKMNQMVR
;
A
#
# COMPACT_ATOMS: atom_id res chain seq x y z
N ALA A 1 26.59 -34.12 4.97
CA ALA A 1 25.36 -33.76 5.69
C ALA A 1 24.89 -32.40 5.17
N GLY A 2 23.78 -32.39 4.45
CA GLY A 2 23.30 -31.22 3.70
C GLY A 2 22.76 -30.12 4.62
N ALA A 3 23.13 -28.88 4.31
CA ALA A 3 22.65 -27.68 4.96
C ALA A 3 21.15 -27.50 4.68
N VAL A 4 20.33 -27.71 5.71
CA VAL A 4 18.92 -27.33 5.69
C VAL A 4 18.87 -25.81 5.80
N GLY A 5 18.44 -25.15 4.72
CA GLY A 5 18.20 -23.70 4.69
C GLY A 5 17.14 -23.31 5.71
N GLY A 6 17.57 -22.81 6.86
CA GLY A 6 16.70 -22.17 7.84
C GLY A 6 16.06 -20.93 7.22
N PHE A 7 14.74 -20.87 7.22
CA PHE A 7 13.99 -19.64 6.99
C PHE A 7 14.39 -18.62 8.07
N ASP A 8 15.28 -17.70 7.72
CA ASP A 8 15.81 -16.70 8.65
C ASP A 8 14.77 -15.59 8.88
N LEU A 9 13.81 -15.86 9.77
CA LEU A 9 12.71 -14.96 10.17
C LEU A 9 13.21 -13.58 10.60
N LYS A 10 14.46 -13.45 11.09
CA LYS A 10 15.06 -12.15 11.46
C LYS A 10 15.21 -11.20 10.27
N LYS A 11 15.48 -11.70 9.06
CA LYS A 11 15.57 -10.85 7.85
C LYS A 11 14.23 -10.23 7.45
N PHE A 12 13.11 -10.86 7.82
CA PHE A 12 11.77 -10.36 7.48
C PHE A 12 11.29 -9.27 8.45
N PHE A 13 11.68 -9.34 9.73
CA PHE A 13 11.33 -8.34 10.74
C PHE A 13 12.23 -7.10 10.73
N ASN A 14 13.46 -7.19 10.20
CA ASN A 14 14.42 -6.09 10.18
C ASN A 14 14.44 -5.31 8.85
N LYS A 15 13.38 -5.33 8.03
CA LYS A 15 13.33 -4.44 6.86
C LYS A 15 13.09 -2.98 7.31
N PRO A 16 13.84 -1.98 6.82
CA PRO A 16 13.57 -0.58 7.13
C PRO A 16 12.15 -0.19 6.72
N LYS A 17 11.44 0.52 7.60
CA LYS A 17 10.14 1.10 7.30
C LYS A 17 10.33 2.35 6.43
N VAL A 18 9.27 2.75 5.73
CA VAL A 18 9.25 3.96 4.89
C VAL A 18 9.64 5.20 5.71
N ASN A 19 9.17 5.28 6.97
CA ASN A 19 9.49 6.39 7.87
C ASN A 19 10.98 6.42 8.26
N ASP A 20 11.63 5.26 8.40
CA ASP A 20 13.05 5.20 8.78
C ASP A 20 13.92 5.82 7.67
N VAL A 21 13.61 5.47 6.41
CA VAL A 21 14.29 6.04 5.23
C VAL A 21 13.98 7.53 5.08
N ALA A 22 12.74 7.95 5.32
CA ALA A 22 12.35 9.36 5.25
C ALA A 22 13.10 10.22 6.29
N ASN A 23 13.12 9.79 7.55
CA ASN A 23 13.81 10.50 8.62
C ASN A 23 15.31 10.60 8.36
N MET A 24 15.96 9.49 7.97
CA MET A 24 17.37 9.47 7.63
C MET A 24 17.68 10.39 6.45
N THR A 25 16.84 10.39 5.41
CA THR A 25 17.01 11.26 4.23
C THR A 25 16.87 12.72 4.60
N ARG A 26 15.88 13.08 5.44
CA ARG A 26 15.73 14.45 5.94
C ARG A 26 16.95 14.89 6.75
N GLN A 27 17.43 14.05 7.67
CA GLN A 27 18.61 14.37 8.47
C GLN A 27 19.86 14.53 7.59
N LEU A 28 20.07 13.63 6.61
CA LEU A 28 21.16 13.74 5.64
C LEU A 28 21.07 15.05 4.88
N SER A 29 19.88 15.39 4.37
CA SER A 29 19.62 16.67 3.69
C SER A 29 20.00 17.85 4.58
N THR A 30 19.55 17.87 5.83
CA THR A 30 19.85 18.97 6.78
C THR A 30 21.35 19.12 7.01
N LEU A 31 22.07 18.00 7.21
CA LEU A 31 23.52 18.03 7.45
C LEU A 31 24.30 18.52 6.22
N ILE A 32 23.95 18.04 5.02
CA ILE A 32 24.60 18.47 3.78
C ILE A 32 24.31 19.94 3.48
N ASN A 33 23.07 20.41 3.68
CA ASN A 33 22.71 21.82 3.53
C ASN A 33 23.41 22.72 4.56
N ALA A 34 23.79 22.18 5.73
CA ALA A 34 24.62 22.86 6.72
C ALA A 34 26.12 22.86 6.35
N ASN A 35 26.49 22.45 5.12
CA ASN A 35 27.86 22.34 4.62
C ASN A 35 28.74 21.37 5.43
N ILE A 36 28.13 20.38 6.09
CA ILE A 36 28.88 19.31 6.77
C ILE A 36 29.41 18.34 5.71
N PRO A 37 30.69 17.95 5.75
CA PRO A 37 31.24 16.98 4.80
C PRO A 37 30.44 15.67 4.80
N LEU A 38 30.24 15.08 3.61
CA LEU A 38 29.37 13.91 3.44
C LEU A 38 29.74 12.73 4.36
N VAL A 39 31.03 12.44 4.53
CA VAL A 39 31.49 11.34 5.40
C VAL A 39 31.15 11.62 6.87
N ASP A 40 31.25 12.87 7.32
CA ASP A 40 30.91 13.27 8.69
C ASP A 40 29.40 13.24 8.90
N ALA A 41 28.63 13.70 7.92
CA ALA A 41 27.17 13.61 7.93
C ALA A 41 26.70 12.15 8.02
N LEU A 42 27.27 11.26 7.21
CA LEU A 42 26.97 9.82 7.27
C LEU A 42 27.36 9.21 8.63
N SER A 43 28.47 9.65 9.22
CA SER A 43 28.90 9.20 10.56
C SER A 43 27.89 9.57 11.63
N ALA A 44 27.43 10.82 11.65
CA ALA A 44 26.42 11.30 12.58
C ALA A 44 25.09 10.53 12.44
N LEU A 45 24.68 10.20 11.20
CA LEU A 45 23.47 9.41 10.96
C LEU A 45 23.59 7.97 11.47
N VAL A 46 24.73 7.31 11.25
CA VAL A 46 24.97 5.94 11.73
C VAL A 46 24.82 5.83 13.25
N GLU A 47 25.21 6.86 13.99
CA GLU A 47 25.06 6.92 15.44
C GLU A 47 23.59 7.03 15.87
N GLN A 48 22.77 7.78 15.14
CA GLN A 48 21.36 8.05 15.46
C GLN A 48 20.38 6.98 14.98
N ILE A 49 20.73 6.19 13.96
CA ILE A 49 19.81 5.18 13.41
C ILE A 49 19.66 4.01 14.39
N GLU A 50 18.43 3.79 14.84
CA GLU A 50 18.06 2.65 15.69
C GLU A 50 17.86 1.36 14.88
N GLN A 51 17.45 1.49 13.63
CA GLN A 51 17.07 0.35 12.77
C GLN A 51 18.34 -0.41 12.33
N PRO A 52 18.54 -1.70 12.72
CA PRO A 52 19.82 -2.37 12.55
C PRO A 52 20.27 -2.57 11.09
N THR A 53 19.34 -2.86 10.19
CA THR A 53 19.63 -3.10 8.77
C THR A 53 20.00 -1.81 8.03
N LEU A 54 19.32 -0.71 8.33
CA LEU A 54 19.60 0.61 7.81
C LEU A 54 20.93 1.13 8.36
N LYS A 55 21.19 0.92 9.67
CA LYS A 55 22.47 1.25 10.30
C LYS A 55 23.63 0.50 9.65
N SER A 56 23.49 -0.81 9.48
CA SER A 56 24.53 -1.64 8.82
C SER A 56 24.78 -1.19 7.38
N ALA A 57 23.71 -0.93 6.62
CA ALA A 57 23.83 -0.48 5.24
C ALA A 57 24.50 0.89 5.15
N LEU A 58 24.11 1.84 6.01
CA LEU A 58 24.68 3.18 6.02
C LEU A 58 26.14 3.19 6.48
N SER A 59 26.51 2.31 7.42
CA SER A 59 27.92 2.12 7.81
C SER A 59 28.79 1.65 6.64
N GLU A 60 28.33 0.67 5.85
CA GLU A 60 29.08 0.21 4.67
C GLU A 60 29.13 1.29 3.58
N ILE A 61 28.02 2.01 3.36
CA ILE A 61 27.98 3.15 2.43
C ILE A 61 28.99 4.21 2.85
N ARG A 62 29.06 4.55 4.14
CA ARG A 62 30.03 5.50 4.68
C ARG A 62 31.47 5.08 4.38
N GLU A 63 31.83 3.81 4.64
CA GLU A 63 33.19 3.34 4.36
C GLU A 63 33.51 3.42 2.85
N LYS A 64 32.59 3.01 1.98
CA LYS A 64 32.76 3.14 0.52
C LYS A 64 32.95 4.59 0.08
N VAL A 65 32.17 5.51 0.62
CA VAL A 65 32.29 6.94 0.32
C VAL A 65 33.63 7.49 0.83
N ARG A 66 34.09 7.04 2.00
CA ARG A 66 35.41 7.38 2.54
C ARG A 66 36.55 6.85 1.67
N GLU A 67 36.37 5.71 1.02
CA GLU A 67 37.28 5.13 0.02
C GLU A 67 37.23 5.86 -1.34
N GLY A 68 36.35 6.85 -1.52
CA GLY A 68 36.23 7.66 -2.72
C GLY A 68 35.20 7.15 -3.74
N ILE A 69 34.39 6.15 -3.38
CA ILE A 69 33.25 5.72 -4.21
C ILE A 69 32.14 6.76 -4.11
N ARG A 70 31.48 7.06 -5.22
CA ARG A 70 30.31 7.97 -5.25
C ARG A 70 29.17 7.42 -4.37
N LEU A 71 28.44 8.31 -3.71
CA LEU A 71 27.31 7.98 -2.83
C LEU A 71 26.26 7.15 -3.55
N ALA A 72 25.89 7.52 -4.79
CA ALA A 72 24.92 6.77 -5.57
C ALA A 72 25.39 5.34 -5.88
N ASP A 73 26.69 5.16 -6.19
CA ASP A 73 27.29 3.84 -6.45
C ASP A 73 27.31 2.98 -5.19
N ALA A 74 27.62 3.56 -4.04
CA ALA A 74 27.55 2.87 -2.76
C ALA A 74 26.12 2.43 -2.41
N MET A 75 25.13 3.30 -2.67
CA MET A 75 23.69 3.00 -2.45
C MET A 75 23.14 1.92 -3.39
N ARG A 76 23.70 1.76 -4.60
CA ARG A 76 23.29 0.68 -5.56
C ARG A 76 23.46 -0.73 -5.00
N ALA A 77 24.36 -0.93 -4.03
CA ALA A 77 24.50 -2.22 -3.34
C ALA A 77 23.25 -2.58 -2.48
N TYR A 78 22.38 -1.61 -2.23
CA TYR A 78 21.24 -1.70 -1.32
C TYR A 78 19.89 -1.35 -1.98
N PRO A 79 19.50 -2.00 -3.10
CA PRO A 79 18.31 -1.65 -3.89
C PRO A 79 16.99 -1.91 -3.14
N HIS A 80 17.03 -2.68 -2.05
CA HIS A 80 15.88 -2.97 -1.20
C HIS A 80 15.59 -1.88 -0.15
N ILE A 81 16.54 -0.95 0.04
CA ILE A 81 16.45 0.23 0.92
C ILE A 81 16.30 1.48 0.05
N PHE A 82 17.18 1.64 -0.94
CA PHE A 82 17.20 2.78 -1.86
C PHE A 82 16.67 2.33 -3.22
N GLY A 83 15.48 2.79 -3.58
CA GLY A 83 14.90 2.49 -4.90
C GLY A 83 15.61 3.23 -6.03
N ASP A 84 15.33 2.84 -7.28
CA ASP A 84 15.97 3.39 -8.48
C ASP A 84 15.86 4.91 -8.58
N LEU A 85 14.72 5.49 -8.21
CA LEU A 85 14.54 6.95 -8.14
C LEU A 85 15.54 7.60 -7.19
N TYR A 86 15.68 7.04 -5.97
CA TYR A 86 16.56 7.58 -4.95
C TYR A 86 18.00 7.61 -5.45
N ILE A 87 18.45 6.47 -5.98
CA ILE A 87 19.81 6.30 -6.50
C ILE A 87 20.08 7.25 -7.67
N ASN A 88 19.15 7.36 -8.63
CA ASN A 88 19.35 8.20 -9.81
C ASN A 88 19.30 9.69 -9.48
N MET A 89 18.47 10.10 -8.52
CA MET A 89 18.46 11.46 -7.98
C MET A 89 19.82 11.79 -7.37
N VAL A 90 20.30 10.97 -6.43
CA VAL A 90 21.62 11.18 -5.80
C VAL A 90 22.72 11.24 -6.86
N HIS A 91 22.71 10.33 -7.84
CA HIS A 91 23.67 10.33 -8.94
C HIS A 91 23.64 11.65 -9.74
N ALA A 92 22.45 12.14 -10.08
CA ALA A 92 22.29 13.41 -10.78
C ALA A 92 22.84 14.59 -9.95
N GLY A 93 22.57 14.60 -8.64
CA GLY A 93 23.10 15.60 -7.71
C GLY A 93 24.62 15.55 -7.56
N GLU A 94 25.22 14.36 -7.53
CA GLU A 94 26.68 14.20 -7.47
C GLU A 94 27.36 14.67 -8.76
N VAL A 95 26.77 14.37 -9.92
CA VAL A 95 27.32 14.78 -11.23
C VAL A 95 27.17 16.28 -11.47
N SER A 96 26.06 16.89 -11.02
CA SER A 96 25.80 18.32 -11.18
C SER A 96 26.41 19.19 -10.07
N GLY A 97 26.89 18.58 -8.99
CA GLY A 97 27.35 19.28 -7.79
C GLY A 97 26.22 19.87 -6.93
N ALA A 98 24.95 19.57 -7.24
CA ALA A 98 23.76 20.07 -6.54
C ALA A 98 23.18 19.02 -5.56
N LEU A 99 24.05 18.26 -4.88
CA LEU A 99 23.63 17.19 -3.98
C LEU A 99 22.77 17.70 -2.81
N ASP A 100 23.07 18.89 -2.30
CA ASP A 100 22.31 19.61 -1.29
C ASP A 100 20.84 19.83 -1.69
N THR A 101 20.60 20.31 -2.91
CA THR A 101 19.27 20.58 -3.46
C THR A 101 18.52 19.28 -3.74
N VAL A 102 19.21 18.28 -4.29
CA VAL A 102 18.63 16.96 -4.58
C VAL A 102 18.20 16.24 -3.31
N LEU A 103 19.00 16.32 -2.24
CA LEU A 103 18.66 15.70 -0.96
C LEU A 103 17.44 16.35 -0.31
N VAL A 104 17.21 17.65 -0.48
CA VAL A 104 15.98 18.32 -0.03
C VAL A 104 14.77 17.72 -0.76
N ARG A 105 14.84 17.64 -2.09
CA ARG A 105 13.78 17.04 -2.92
C ARG A 105 13.51 15.57 -2.56
N LEU A 106 14.56 14.80 -2.29
CA LEU A 106 14.43 13.40 -1.83
C LEU A 106 13.80 13.31 -0.43
N ALA A 107 14.15 14.21 0.47
CA ALA A 107 13.55 14.27 1.80
C ALA A 107 12.05 14.59 1.71
N ASP A 108 11.68 15.60 0.93
CA ASP A 108 10.27 15.96 0.71
C ASP A 108 9.47 14.81 0.09
N PHE A 109 10.04 14.14 -0.93
CA PHE A 109 9.44 12.97 -1.57
C PHE A 109 9.24 11.80 -0.58
N THR A 110 10.29 11.44 0.15
CA THR A 110 10.23 10.30 1.09
C THR A 110 9.32 10.57 2.28
N GLU A 111 9.26 11.81 2.77
CA GLU A 111 8.31 12.25 3.79
C GLU A 111 6.87 12.24 3.29
N GLY A 112 6.62 12.69 2.05
CA GLY A 112 5.31 12.59 1.42
C GLY A 112 4.84 11.13 1.34
N GLN A 113 5.74 10.22 0.92
CA GLN A 113 5.45 8.80 0.85
C GLN A 113 5.20 8.16 2.23
N ALA A 114 5.95 8.58 3.25
CA ALA A 114 5.74 8.19 4.65
C ALA A 114 4.38 8.68 5.17
N ARG A 115 4.05 9.95 4.91
CA ARG A 115 2.78 10.58 5.30
C ARG A 115 1.59 9.88 4.67
N LEU A 116 1.62 9.62 3.36
CA LEU A 116 0.56 8.89 2.67
C LEU A 116 0.39 7.48 3.25
N ASN A 117 1.48 6.74 3.47
CA ASN A 117 1.43 5.41 4.06
C ASN A 117 0.88 5.44 5.50
N SER A 118 1.24 6.44 6.29
CA SER A 118 0.74 6.62 7.65
C SER A 118 -0.75 6.93 7.66
N LYS A 119 -1.21 7.85 6.79
CA LYS A 119 -2.62 8.19 6.61
C LYS A 119 -3.47 6.96 6.23
N VAL A 120 -3.02 6.21 5.22
CA VAL A 120 -3.71 4.98 4.78
C VAL A 120 -3.77 3.93 5.90
N LYS A 121 -2.65 3.68 6.59
CA LYS A 121 -2.62 2.71 7.71
C LYS A 121 -3.46 3.18 8.90
N GLY A 122 -3.40 4.46 9.24
CA GLY A 122 -4.16 5.06 10.33
C GLY A 122 -5.66 4.95 10.09
N ALA A 123 -6.13 5.32 8.89
CA ALA A 123 -7.52 5.19 8.51
C ALA A 123 -8.03 3.74 8.60
N LEU A 124 -7.23 2.75 8.18
CA LEU A 124 -7.60 1.34 8.23
C LEU A 124 -7.51 0.70 9.63
N THR A 125 -6.85 1.34 10.59
CA THR A 125 -6.63 0.77 11.92
C THR A 125 -7.95 0.52 12.66
N TYR A 126 -8.85 1.52 12.68
CA TYR A 126 -10.13 1.41 13.37
C TYR A 126 -11.05 0.32 12.79
N PRO A 127 -11.31 0.26 11.46
CA PRO A 127 -12.09 -0.83 10.85
C PRO A 127 -11.53 -2.23 11.13
N VAL A 128 -10.21 -2.40 11.11
CA VAL A 128 -9.58 -3.69 11.39
C VAL A 128 -9.80 -4.11 12.84
N VAL A 129 -9.58 -3.21 13.81
CA VAL A 129 -9.79 -3.51 15.23
C VAL A 129 -11.26 -3.86 15.49
N MET A 130 -12.19 -3.03 15.00
CA MET A 130 -13.63 -3.25 15.17
C MET A 130 -14.07 -4.56 14.51
N GLY A 131 -13.55 -4.87 13.31
CA GLY A 131 -13.82 -6.12 12.62
C GLY A 131 -13.30 -7.34 13.36
N VAL A 132 -12.08 -7.29 13.90
CA VAL A 132 -11.53 -8.39 14.70
C VAL A 132 -12.38 -8.61 15.95
N VAL A 133 -12.70 -7.55 16.71
CA VAL A 133 -13.55 -7.66 17.91
C VAL A 133 -14.92 -8.21 17.57
N GLY A 134 -15.55 -7.71 16.51
CA GLY A 134 -16.85 -8.17 16.04
C GLY A 134 -16.84 -9.65 15.64
N ILE A 135 -15.84 -10.08 14.86
CA ILE A 135 -15.68 -11.48 14.46
C ILE A 135 -15.47 -12.38 15.68
N VAL A 136 -14.66 -11.96 16.64
CA VAL A 136 -14.42 -12.72 17.89
C VAL A 136 -15.71 -12.87 18.68
N LEU A 137 -16.45 -11.78 18.91
CA LEU A 137 -17.72 -11.80 19.64
C LEU A 137 -18.78 -12.65 18.93
N MET A 138 -18.94 -12.49 17.61
CA MET A 138 -19.88 -13.28 16.82
C MET A 138 -19.50 -14.77 16.84
N SER A 139 -18.22 -15.09 16.69
CA SER A 139 -17.73 -16.47 16.76
C SER A 139 -17.99 -17.08 18.13
N PHE A 140 -17.77 -16.34 19.21
CA PHE A 140 -18.08 -16.79 20.56
C PHE A 140 -19.57 -17.11 20.73
N LEU A 141 -20.46 -16.22 20.28
CA LEU A 141 -21.91 -16.46 20.35
C LEU A 141 -22.33 -17.70 19.55
N LEU A 142 -21.83 -17.82 18.32
CA LEU A 142 -22.16 -18.95 17.45
C LEU A 142 -21.61 -20.26 18.00
N VAL A 143 -20.36 -20.30 18.46
CA VAL A 143 -19.69 -21.53 18.92
C VAL A 143 -20.17 -21.99 20.30
N PHE A 144 -20.46 -21.07 21.23
CA PHE A 144 -20.79 -21.44 22.61
C PHE A 144 -22.26 -21.28 22.96
N VAL A 145 -22.94 -20.24 22.47
CA VAL A 145 -24.31 -19.92 22.92
C VAL A 145 -25.35 -20.69 22.10
N VAL A 146 -25.25 -20.64 20.77
CA VAL A 146 -26.22 -21.31 19.88
C VAL A 146 -26.38 -22.82 20.15
N PRO A 147 -25.30 -23.62 20.35
CA PRO A 147 -25.43 -25.05 20.62
C PRO A 147 -26.04 -25.37 21.98
N LYS A 148 -25.77 -24.54 23.01
CA LYS A 148 -26.38 -24.72 24.34
C LYS A 148 -27.89 -24.59 24.26
N ILE A 149 -28.38 -23.62 23.50
CA ILE A 149 -29.82 -23.45 23.27
C ILE A 149 -30.38 -24.64 22.47
N ALA A 150 -29.68 -25.10 21.43
CA ALA A 150 -30.15 -26.24 20.65
C ALA A 150 -30.32 -27.52 21.49
N LYS A 151 -29.41 -27.80 22.43
CA LYS A 151 -29.55 -28.93 23.36
C LYS A 151 -30.84 -28.87 24.18
N ILE A 152 -31.21 -27.69 24.68
CA ILE A 152 -32.47 -27.49 25.42
C ILE A 152 -33.69 -27.86 24.55
N PHE A 153 -33.63 -27.59 23.24
CA PHE A 153 -34.72 -27.91 22.31
C PHE A 153 -34.76 -29.40 21.92
N GLU A 154 -33.61 -30.03 21.77
CA GLU A 154 -33.52 -31.49 21.55
C GLU A 154 -34.09 -32.25 22.75
N ASP A 155 -33.76 -31.82 23.97
CA ASP A 155 -34.29 -32.41 25.22
C ASP A 155 -35.82 -32.25 25.33
N ALA A 156 -36.37 -31.14 24.80
CA ALA A 156 -37.80 -30.88 24.72
C ALA A 156 -38.54 -31.63 23.58
N LYS A 157 -37.83 -32.44 22.76
CA LYS A 157 -38.36 -33.13 21.57
C LYS A 157 -39.09 -32.21 20.57
N ALA A 158 -38.80 -30.92 20.58
CA ALA A 158 -39.45 -29.93 19.74
C ALA A 158 -38.72 -29.80 18.38
N THR A 159 -39.47 -29.63 17.29
CA THR A 159 -38.84 -29.39 15.98
C THR A 159 -38.24 -28.00 15.91
N LEU A 160 -36.93 -27.92 15.67
CA LEU A 160 -36.22 -26.66 15.53
C LEU A 160 -36.71 -25.85 14.31
N PRO A 161 -37.07 -24.56 14.48
CA PRO A 161 -37.35 -23.63 13.38
C PRO A 161 -36.17 -23.49 12.40
N LEU A 162 -36.49 -23.12 11.16
CA LEU A 162 -35.52 -22.99 10.08
C LEU A 162 -34.36 -22.00 10.40
N PRO A 163 -34.58 -20.80 10.99
CA PRO A 163 -33.49 -19.90 11.37
C PRO A 163 -32.50 -20.53 12.36
N THR A 164 -33.01 -21.28 13.35
CA THR A 164 -32.19 -21.98 14.35
C THR A 164 -31.37 -23.11 13.72
N ARG A 165 -31.95 -23.85 12.77
CA ARG A 165 -31.24 -24.92 12.05
C ARG A 165 -30.10 -24.37 11.18
N ILE A 166 -30.29 -23.23 10.51
CA ILE A 166 -29.24 -22.56 9.74
C ILE A 166 -28.10 -22.11 10.68
N MET A 167 -28.42 -21.46 11.79
CA MET A 167 -27.42 -21.02 12.76
C MET A 167 -26.64 -22.19 13.38
N LEU A 168 -27.30 -23.32 13.63
CA LEU A 168 -26.63 -24.54 14.10
C LEU A 168 -25.70 -25.16 13.05
N GLY A 169 -26.09 -25.14 11.77
CA GLY A 169 -25.21 -25.56 10.68
C GLY A 169 -23.94 -24.70 10.60
N ILE A 170 -24.09 -23.38 10.68
CA ILE A 170 -22.96 -22.43 10.68
C ILE A 170 -22.10 -22.63 11.94
N SER A 171 -22.72 -22.77 13.11
CA SER A 171 -22.04 -23.03 14.37
C SER A 171 -21.25 -24.34 14.36
N GLY A 172 -21.85 -25.42 13.85
CA GLY A 172 -21.19 -26.71 13.70
C GLY A 172 -20.02 -26.66 12.72
N PHE A 173 -20.14 -25.86 11.65
CA PHE A 173 -19.03 -25.61 10.74
C PHE A 173 -17.88 -24.86 11.42
N LEU A 174 -18.18 -23.80 12.17
CA LEU A 174 -17.18 -23.03 12.92
C LEU A 174 -16.53 -23.85 14.04
N GLN A 175 -17.25 -24.75 14.71
CA GLN A 175 -16.68 -25.61 15.74
C GLN A 175 -15.73 -26.66 15.18
N ASN A 176 -16.18 -27.38 14.15
CA ASN A 176 -15.51 -28.60 13.70
C ASN A 176 -14.59 -28.39 12.49
N TYR A 177 -14.74 -27.29 11.75
CA TYR A 177 -14.05 -27.04 10.49
C TYR A 177 -13.43 -25.63 10.39
N TRP A 178 -13.22 -24.91 11.50
CA TRP A 178 -12.54 -23.60 11.49
C TRP A 178 -11.14 -23.67 10.86
N TYR A 179 -10.41 -24.76 11.08
CA TYR A 179 -9.09 -24.97 10.48
C TYR A 179 -9.16 -25.13 8.96
N ILE A 180 -10.26 -25.69 8.41
CA ILE A 180 -10.47 -25.77 6.96
C ILE A 180 -10.64 -24.36 6.39
N ALA A 181 -11.40 -23.48 7.06
CA ALA A 181 -11.55 -22.10 6.62
C ALA A 181 -10.20 -21.37 6.55
N ILE A 182 -9.33 -21.54 7.56
CA ILE A 182 -7.97 -20.98 7.55
C ILE A 182 -7.13 -21.57 6.41
N ILE A 183 -7.18 -22.89 6.20
CA ILE A 183 -6.44 -23.55 5.11
C ILE A 183 -6.92 -23.07 3.75
N VAL A 184 -8.23 -22.93 3.53
CA VAL A 184 -8.81 -22.42 2.28
C VAL A 184 -8.34 -20.99 2.03
N VAL A 185 -8.39 -20.12 3.04
CA VAL A 185 -7.88 -18.74 2.92
C VAL A 185 -6.38 -18.73 2.60
N ALA A 186 -5.59 -19.58 3.25
CA ALA A 186 -4.15 -19.70 3.00
C ALA A 186 -3.87 -20.20 1.56
N ILE A 187 -4.63 -21.18 1.07
CA ILE A 187 -4.54 -21.70 -0.31
C ILE A 187 -4.91 -20.61 -1.31
N ILE A 188 -6.02 -19.89 -1.10
CA ILE A 188 -6.44 -18.78 -1.97
C ILE A 188 -5.35 -17.71 -1.99
N PHE A 189 -4.83 -17.32 -0.83
CA PHE A 189 -3.77 -16.33 -0.72
C PHE A 189 -2.50 -16.77 -1.47
N TYR A 190 -2.08 -18.03 -1.29
CA TYR A 190 -0.92 -18.58 -2.00
C TYR A 190 -1.16 -18.67 -3.52
N ALA A 191 -2.35 -19.11 -3.94
CA ALA A 191 -2.73 -19.20 -5.35
C ALA A 191 -2.74 -17.82 -6.01
N VAL A 192 -3.35 -16.82 -5.36
CA VAL A 192 -3.35 -15.43 -5.83
C VAL A 192 -1.93 -14.88 -5.90
N LYS A 193 -1.10 -15.09 -4.87
CA LYS A 193 0.31 -14.65 -4.86
C LYS A 193 1.11 -15.28 -6.00
N LYS A 194 0.96 -16.59 -6.21
CA LYS A 194 1.64 -17.34 -7.28
C LYS A 194 1.14 -16.93 -8.67
N TYR A 195 -0.16 -16.64 -8.82
CA TYR A 195 -0.71 -16.17 -10.08
C TYR A 195 -0.28 -14.74 -10.38
N LYS A 196 -0.26 -13.84 -9.39
CA LYS A 196 0.27 -12.47 -9.51
C LYS A 196 1.76 -12.42 -9.88
N ALA A 197 2.55 -13.42 -9.48
CA ALA A 197 3.95 -13.50 -9.88
C ALA A 197 4.15 -13.76 -11.39
N LYS A 198 3.13 -14.27 -12.10
CA LYS A 198 3.18 -14.47 -13.55
C LYS A 198 2.82 -13.17 -14.28
N PRO A 199 3.46 -12.82 -15.41
CA PRO A 199 3.18 -11.59 -16.16
C PRO A 199 1.70 -11.41 -16.52
N ASN A 200 1.07 -12.46 -17.05
CA ASN A 200 -0.35 -12.44 -17.43
C ASN A 200 -1.27 -12.29 -16.20
N GLY A 201 -0.90 -12.91 -15.07
CA GLY A 201 -1.67 -12.81 -13.84
C GLY A 201 -1.56 -11.41 -13.23
N ARG A 202 -0.36 -10.82 -13.20
CA ARG A 202 -0.16 -9.42 -12.79
C ARG A 202 -1.02 -8.48 -13.63
N LYS A 203 -0.93 -8.57 -14.96
CA LYS A 203 -1.73 -7.74 -15.88
C LYS A 203 -3.23 -7.90 -15.69
N PHE A 204 -3.71 -9.13 -15.44
CA PHE A 204 -5.13 -9.38 -15.15
C PHE A 204 -5.59 -8.69 -13.87
N PHE A 205 -4.86 -8.87 -12.76
CA PHE A 205 -5.21 -8.24 -11.48
C PHE A 205 -5.09 -6.72 -11.52
N ASP A 206 -4.07 -6.19 -12.19
CA ASP A 206 -3.85 -4.74 -12.33
C ASP A 206 -4.92 -4.09 -13.21
N ARG A 207 -5.41 -4.79 -14.23
CA ARG A 207 -6.56 -4.35 -15.03
C ARG A 207 -7.86 -4.45 -14.24
N MET A 208 -8.04 -5.51 -13.46
CA MET A 208 -9.23 -5.70 -12.64
C MET A 208 -9.30 -4.65 -11.52
N SER A 209 -8.18 -4.32 -10.88
CA SER A 209 -8.12 -3.33 -9.81
C SER A 209 -8.59 -1.97 -10.29
N LEU A 210 -8.20 -1.54 -11.49
CA LEU A 210 -8.63 -0.27 -12.11
C LEU A 210 -10.12 -0.25 -12.52
N LYS A 211 -10.77 -1.41 -12.69
CA LYS A 211 -12.18 -1.52 -13.09
C LYS A 211 -13.15 -1.66 -11.92
N MET A 212 -12.67 -1.76 -10.67
CA MET A 212 -13.55 -1.91 -9.52
C MET A 212 -14.32 -0.60 -9.24
N PRO A 213 -15.65 -0.64 -9.06
CA PRO A 213 -16.48 0.57 -9.01
C PRO A 213 -16.20 1.50 -7.81
N ILE A 214 -15.63 0.96 -6.73
CA ILE A 214 -15.35 1.72 -5.50
C ILE A 214 -13.86 2.08 -5.40
N PHE A 215 -12.97 1.11 -5.68
CA PHE A 215 -11.53 1.24 -5.47
C PHE A 215 -10.74 1.56 -6.74
N GLY A 216 -11.31 1.35 -7.93
CA GLY A 216 -10.58 1.49 -9.20
C GLY A 216 -10.13 2.92 -9.47
N ASP A 217 -11.03 3.87 -9.24
CA ASP A 217 -10.71 5.30 -9.34
C ASP A 217 -9.64 5.70 -8.33
N MET A 218 -9.73 5.22 -7.09
CA MET A 218 -8.72 5.46 -6.05
C MET A 218 -7.34 4.89 -6.46
N PHE A 219 -7.27 3.68 -6.99
CA PHE A 219 -5.99 3.10 -7.45
C PHE A 219 -5.41 3.89 -8.62
N ARG A 220 -6.25 4.36 -9.53
CA ARG A 220 -5.84 5.25 -10.63
C ARG A 220 -5.28 6.56 -10.08
N MET A 221 -5.98 7.21 -9.16
CA MET A 221 -5.54 8.46 -8.52
C MET A 221 -4.19 8.30 -7.80
N ILE A 222 -3.99 7.21 -7.05
CA ILE A 222 -2.71 6.91 -6.38
C ILE A 222 -1.59 6.77 -7.40
N ALA A 223 -1.84 6.02 -8.48
CA ALA A 223 -0.83 5.78 -9.50
C ALA A 223 -0.49 7.04 -10.31
N VAL A 224 -1.50 7.85 -10.64
CA VAL A 224 -1.33 9.14 -11.31
C VAL A 224 -0.61 10.15 -10.41
N SER A 225 -0.95 10.24 -9.12
CA SER A 225 -0.20 11.06 -8.16
C SER A 225 1.27 10.63 -8.10
N ARG A 226 1.55 9.32 -7.95
CA ARG A 226 2.93 8.81 -7.95
C ARG A 226 3.67 9.14 -9.24
N PHE A 227 3.01 8.99 -10.40
CA PHE A 227 3.57 9.38 -11.69
C PHE A 227 3.96 10.86 -11.69
N CYS A 228 3.02 11.75 -11.36
CA CYS A 228 3.23 13.19 -11.40
C CYS A 228 4.28 13.65 -10.38
N ARG A 229 4.20 13.17 -9.13
CA ARG A 229 5.15 13.48 -8.07
C ARG A 229 6.56 13.06 -8.47
N THR A 230 6.73 11.81 -8.87
CA THR A 230 8.04 11.26 -9.24
C THR A 230 8.64 12.02 -10.42
N LEU A 231 7.83 12.28 -11.46
CA LEU A 231 8.31 12.98 -12.65
C LEU A 231 8.68 14.43 -12.32
N SER A 232 7.86 15.15 -11.53
CA SER A 232 8.18 16.50 -11.04
C SER A 232 9.48 16.52 -10.24
N THR A 233 9.63 15.60 -9.28
CA THR A 233 10.83 15.47 -8.45
C THR A 233 12.10 15.25 -9.29
N LEU A 234 12.05 14.38 -10.30
CA LEU A 234 13.17 14.10 -11.20
C LEU A 234 13.51 15.31 -12.09
N LEU A 235 12.50 15.90 -12.73
CA LEU A 235 12.71 17.03 -13.63
C LEU A 235 13.33 18.22 -12.91
N GLY A 236 12.84 18.55 -11.72
CA GLY A 236 13.41 19.66 -10.98
C GLY A 236 14.75 19.38 -10.29
N ALA A 237 15.09 18.10 -10.10
CA ALA A 237 16.46 17.70 -9.79
C ALA A 237 17.40 17.79 -11.02
N GLY A 238 16.89 18.27 -12.16
CA GLY A 238 17.66 18.44 -13.40
C GLY A 238 17.82 17.17 -14.22
N VAL A 239 17.09 16.09 -13.90
CA VAL A 239 17.12 14.86 -14.69
C VAL A 239 16.34 15.09 -16.00
N GLN A 240 16.92 14.66 -17.12
CA GLN A 240 16.28 14.79 -18.43
C GLN A 240 14.95 14.01 -18.49
N LEU A 241 13.99 14.50 -19.28
CA LEU A 241 12.63 13.92 -19.38
C LEU A 241 12.63 12.44 -19.76
N MET A 242 13.40 12.05 -20.79
CA MET A 242 13.40 10.68 -21.31
C MET A 242 13.89 9.64 -20.26
N PRO A 243 15.07 9.84 -19.62
CA PRO A 243 15.46 9.03 -18.46
C PRO A 243 14.45 9.08 -17.32
N SER A 244 13.81 10.23 -17.10
CA SER A 244 12.81 10.35 -16.04
C SER A 244 11.59 9.47 -16.28
N LEU A 245 11.09 9.39 -17.50
CA LEU A 245 9.99 8.49 -17.87
C LEU A 245 10.35 7.01 -17.67
N ASP A 246 11.60 6.61 -17.96
CA ASP A 246 12.10 5.25 -17.69
C ASP A 246 12.10 4.92 -16.19
N ILE A 247 12.49 5.87 -15.34
CA ILE A 247 12.49 5.69 -13.88
C ILE A 247 11.06 5.63 -13.34
N VAL A 248 10.19 6.55 -13.77
CA VAL A 248 8.79 6.64 -13.31
C VAL A 248 8.03 5.35 -13.62
N LYS A 249 8.27 4.76 -14.79
CA LYS A 249 7.71 3.47 -15.19
C LYS A 249 7.97 2.37 -14.15
N GLY A 250 9.12 2.37 -13.48
CA GLY A 250 9.48 1.41 -12.44
C GLY A 250 8.78 1.65 -11.09
N ILE A 251 8.25 2.85 -10.86
CA ILE A 251 7.61 3.25 -9.60
C ILE A 251 6.09 3.09 -9.64
N VAL A 252 5.50 3.26 -10.81
CA VAL A 252 4.06 3.10 -10.99
C VAL A 252 3.70 1.61 -10.89
N ASP A 253 3.10 1.24 -9.76
CA ASP A 253 2.77 -0.16 -9.42
C ASP A 253 1.45 -0.62 -10.08
N ASN A 254 1.39 -0.53 -11.41
CA ASN A 254 0.30 -1.07 -12.22
C ASN A 254 0.76 -1.27 -13.66
N VAL A 255 0.79 -2.52 -14.15
CA VAL A 255 1.30 -2.86 -15.49
C VAL A 255 0.55 -2.12 -16.61
N VAL A 256 -0.75 -1.87 -16.46
CA VAL A 256 -1.53 -1.13 -17.48
C VAL A 256 -1.03 0.30 -17.61
N LEU A 257 -0.72 0.96 -16.50
CA LEU A 257 -0.18 2.32 -16.50
C LEU A 257 1.29 2.35 -16.91
N THR A 258 2.07 1.34 -16.53
CA THR A 258 3.45 1.14 -17.02
C THR A 258 3.50 1.06 -18.55
N GLU A 259 2.58 0.33 -19.17
CA GLU A 259 2.46 0.23 -20.64
C GLU A 259 2.12 1.58 -21.27
N VAL A 260 1.23 2.36 -20.65
CA VAL A 260 0.89 3.72 -21.12
C VAL A 260 2.09 4.66 -21.03
N ILE A 261 2.86 4.61 -19.95
CA ILE A 261 4.07 5.44 -19.78
C ILE A 261 5.14 5.07 -20.82
N GLU A 262 5.28 3.78 -21.12
CA GLU A 262 6.18 3.31 -22.17
C GLU A 262 5.75 3.81 -23.55
N GLU A 263 4.45 3.74 -23.87
CA GLU A 263 3.89 4.31 -25.11
C GLU A 263 4.15 5.81 -25.18
N THR A 264 3.88 6.56 -24.10
CA THR A 264 4.16 7.99 -24.00
C THR A 264 5.64 8.30 -24.25
N ARG A 265 6.55 7.53 -23.67
CA ARG A 265 7.99 7.70 -23.90
C ARG A 265 8.35 7.51 -25.38
N ASN A 266 7.81 6.49 -26.03
CA ASN A 266 8.09 6.23 -27.46
C ASN A 266 7.51 7.35 -28.35
N SER A 267 6.28 7.79 -28.08
CA SER A 267 5.66 8.96 -28.71
C SER A 267 6.49 10.24 -28.58
N VAL A 268 7.00 10.54 -27.38
CA VAL A 268 7.85 11.73 -27.14
C VAL A 268 9.18 11.63 -27.88
N LYS A 269 9.75 10.42 -28.00
CA LYS A 269 10.96 10.19 -28.80
C LYS A 269 10.73 10.48 -30.29
N GLU A 270 9.52 10.28 -30.77
CA GLU A 270 9.08 10.59 -32.14
C GLU A 270 8.63 12.06 -32.31
N GLY A 271 8.65 12.86 -31.24
CA GLY A 271 8.33 14.29 -31.26
C GLY A 271 6.87 14.63 -30.94
N GLU A 272 6.06 13.67 -30.51
CA GLU A 272 4.70 13.93 -30.01
C GLU A 272 4.76 14.59 -28.62
N SER A 273 3.76 15.43 -28.31
CA SER A 273 3.57 15.99 -26.96
C SER A 273 3.33 14.88 -25.93
N ILE A 274 3.78 15.07 -24.68
CA ILE A 274 3.57 14.11 -23.58
C ILE A 274 2.07 13.90 -23.30
N ALA A 275 1.27 14.95 -23.43
CA ALA A 275 -0.14 14.94 -23.02
C ALA A 275 -1.03 14.06 -23.92
N GLU A 276 -0.75 14.00 -25.22
CA GLU A 276 -1.57 13.29 -26.20
C GLU A 276 -1.62 11.76 -26.00
N PRO A 277 -0.50 11.02 -25.87
CA PRO A 277 -0.54 9.58 -25.60
C PRO A 277 -1.19 9.27 -24.24
N LEU A 278 -0.96 10.10 -23.22
CA LEU A 278 -1.61 9.95 -21.92
C LEU A 278 -3.14 10.11 -22.02
N LYS A 279 -3.60 11.09 -22.80
CA LYS A 279 -5.02 11.35 -23.05
C LYS A 279 -5.67 10.22 -23.86
N ARG A 280 -5.02 9.75 -24.92
CA ARG A 280 -5.48 8.66 -25.79
C ARG A 280 -5.63 7.33 -25.03
N SER A 281 -4.82 7.11 -23.99
CA SER A 281 -4.91 5.91 -23.15
C SER A 281 -6.23 5.78 -22.36
N GLY A 282 -6.90 6.90 -22.07
CA GLY A 282 -8.09 6.96 -21.21
C GLY A 282 -7.84 6.60 -19.74
N GLN A 283 -6.59 6.37 -19.32
CA GLN A 283 -6.26 6.05 -17.92
C GLN A 283 -5.88 7.29 -17.10
N PHE A 284 -5.45 8.37 -17.76
CA PHE A 284 -5.11 9.63 -17.11
C PHE A 284 -6.32 10.56 -17.12
N PRO A 285 -6.74 11.10 -15.98
CA PRO A 285 -7.86 12.04 -15.92
C PRO A 285 -7.61 13.31 -16.76
N PRO A 286 -8.67 13.96 -17.27
CA PRO A 286 -8.54 15.14 -18.13
C PRO A 286 -7.70 16.26 -17.51
N LEU A 287 -7.88 16.53 -16.21
CA LEU A 287 -7.12 17.53 -15.45
C LEU A 287 -5.61 17.29 -15.60
N VAL A 288 -5.14 16.06 -15.46
CA VAL A 288 -3.72 15.71 -15.54
C VAL A 288 -3.19 15.96 -16.94
N THR A 289 -3.88 15.48 -17.96
CA THR A 289 -3.46 15.66 -19.35
C THR A 289 -3.44 17.13 -19.77
N HIS A 290 -4.40 17.94 -19.30
CA HIS A 290 -4.43 19.37 -19.56
C HIS A 290 -3.29 20.12 -18.86
N MET A 291 -3.03 19.83 -17.59
CA MET A 291 -1.95 20.47 -16.83
C MET A 291 -0.58 20.13 -17.41
N ILE A 292 -0.36 18.87 -17.82
CA ILE A 292 0.86 18.45 -18.53
C ILE A 292 0.99 19.19 -19.86
N GLY A 293 -0.09 19.26 -20.65
CA GLY A 293 -0.06 19.97 -21.93
C GLY A 293 0.19 21.48 -21.78
N ILE A 294 -0.31 22.11 -20.72
CA ILE A 294 -0.01 23.52 -20.40
C ILE A 294 1.46 23.64 -19.98
N GLY A 295 1.92 22.82 -19.04
CA GLY A 295 3.31 22.85 -18.55
C GLY A 295 4.35 22.57 -19.63
N GLU A 296 4.05 21.70 -20.58
CA GLU A 296 4.91 21.44 -21.75
C GLU A 296 5.00 22.68 -22.66
N LYS A 297 3.88 23.37 -22.91
CA LYS A 297 3.85 24.58 -23.75
C LYS A 297 4.48 25.80 -23.08
N THR A 298 4.35 25.93 -21.76
CA THR A 298 4.89 27.06 -20.99
C THR A 298 6.31 26.80 -20.49
N GLY A 299 6.82 25.57 -20.62
CA GLY A 299 8.10 25.15 -20.03
C GLY A 299 8.04 24.92 -18.52
N GLU A 300 6.86 24.99 -17.90
CA GLU A 300 6.64 24.82 -16.45
C GLU A 300 6.12 23.43 -16.09
N LEU A 301 6.61 22.39 -16.77
CA LEU A 301 6.13 21.02 -16.59
C LEU A 301 6.31 20.51 -15.14
N GLU A 302 7.44 20.83 -14.50
CA GLU A 302 7.73 20.50 -13.09
C GLU A 302 6.62 21.01 -12.16
N THR A 303 6.33 22.31 -12.24
CA THR A 303 5.34 23.01 -11.39
C THR A 303 3.93 22.48 -11.62
N MET A 304 3.56 22.20 -12.87
CA MET A 304 2.22 21.69 -13.19
C MET A 304 2.04 20.25 -12.71
N LEU A 305 3.07 19.41 -12.83
CA LEU A 305 3.07 18.04 -12.29
C LEU A 305 3.00 18.03 -10.76
N GLU A 306 3.70 18.95 -10.08
CA GLU A 306 3.65 19.07 -8.63
C GLU A 306 2.24 19.40 -8.13
N LYS A 307 1.60 20.42 -8.72
CA LYS A 307 0.22 20.81 -8.39
C LYS A 307 -0.79 19.68 -8.61
N VAL A 308 -0.61 18.92 -9.69
CA VAL A 308 -1.43 17.74 -9.96
C VAL A 308 -1.20 16.68 -8.87
N ALA A 309 0.05 16.39 -8.53
CA ALA A 309 0.36 15.42 -7.48
C ALA A 309 -0.27 15.81 -6.13
N ASP A 310 -0.13 17.07 -5.70
CA ASP A 310 -0.75 17.58 -4.46
C ASP A 310 -2.27 17.40 -4.48
N THR A 311 -2.91 17.83 -5.57
CA THR A 311 -4.36 17.72 -5.74
C THR A 311 -4.84 16.28 -5.65
N TYR A 312 -4.13 15.34 -6.29
CA TYR A 312 -4.51 13.93 -6.26
C TYR A 312 -4.20 13.26 -4.93
N ASP A 313 -3.12 13.64 -4.24
CA ASP A 313 -2.82 13.16 -2.88
C ASP A 313 -3.95 13.54 -1.90
N ASP A 314 -4.44 14.79 -1.95
CA ASP A 314 -5.56 15.27 -1.14
C ASP A 314 -6.87 14.55 -1.47
N GLN A 315 -7.13 14.31 -2.76
CA GLN A 315 -8.32 13.56 -3.16
C GLN A 315 -8.23 12.07 -2.74
N VAL A 316 -7.05 11.45 -2.79
CA VAL A 316 -6.83 10.09 -2.31
C VAL A 316 -7.10 10.03 -0.80
N GLU A 317 -6.59 10.97 -0.02
CA GLU A 317 -6.86 11.06 1.41
C GLU A 317 -8.36 11.19 1.70
N THR A 318 -9.03 12.11 1.02
CA THR A 318 -10.48 12.34 1.15
C THR A 318 -11.26 11.07 0.82
N LYS A 319 -10.88 10.36 -0.24
CA LYS A 319 -11.51 9.10 -0.64
C LYS A 319 -11.29 8.00 0.40
N VAL A 320 -10.07 7.84 0.89
CA VAL A 320 -9.72 6.85 1.93
C VAL A 320 -10.51 7.13 3.21
N SER A 321 -10.59 8.39 3.64
CA SER A 321 -11.37 8.82 4.80
C SER A 321 -12.86 8.50 4.62
N THR A 322 -13.44 8.88 3.46
CA THR A 322 -14.85 8.62 3.16
C THR A 322 -15.18 7.13 3.16
N LEU A 323 -14.34 6.30 2.52
CA LEU A 323 -14.52 4.85 2.50
C LEU A 323 -14.41 4.24 3.90
N THR A 324 -13.49 4.75 4.72
CA THR A 324 -13.30 4.32 6.11
C THR A 324 -14.52 4.65 6.96
N THR A 325 -15.05 5.88 6.86
CA THR A 325 -16.25 6.30 7.60
C THR A 325 -17.49 5.52 7.19
N LEU A 326 -17.61 5.14 5.91
CA LEU A 326 -18.73 4.31 5.44
C LEU A 326 -18.64 2.85 5.90
N LEU A 327 -17.43 2.33 6.17
CA LEU A 327 -17.27 0.98 6.69
C LEU A 327 -17.88 0.84 8.09
N GLU A 328 -17.86 1.86 8.93
CA GLU A 328 -18.38 1.77 10.30
C GLU A 328 -19.88 1.49 10.38
N PRO A 329 -20.78 2.27 9.75
CA PRO A 329 -22.21 1.95 9.70
C PRO A 329 -22.48 0.58 9.08
N LEU A 330 -21.75 0.22 8.02
CA LEU A 330 -21.88 -1.09 7.39
C LEU A 330 -21.55 -2.22 8.38
N MET A 331 -20.45 -2.08 9.12
CA MET A 331 -20.04 -3.04 10.15
C MET A 331 -21.09 -3.16 11.26
N ILE A 332 -21.64 -2.04 11.74
CA ILE A 332 -22.70 -2.02 12.75
C ILE A 332 -23.97 -2.72 12.24
N VAL A 333 -24.39 -2.44 11.00
CA VAL A 333 -25.57 -3.07 10.38
C VAL A 333 -25.36 -4.58 10.22
N VAL A 334 -24.18 -5.00 9.76
CA VAL A 334 -23.85 -6.43 9.60
C VAL A 334 -23.81 -7.13 10.96
N MET A 335 -23.11 -6.56 11.95
CA MET A 335 -23.03 -7.12 13.29
C MET A 335 -24.39 -7.18 13.97
N GLY A 336 -25.15 -6.08 13.91
CA GLY A 336 -26.52 -6.00 14.44
C GLY A 336 -27.44 -7.01 13.77
N GLY A 337 -27.34 -7.17 12.45
CA GLY A 337 -28.09 -8.17 11.69
C GLY A 337 -27.77 -9.61 12.11
N VAL A 338 -26.48 -9.93 12.29
CA VAL A 338 -26.06 -11.25 12.78
C VAL A 338 -26.53 -11.49 14.21
N VAL A 339 -26.37 -10.52 15.11
CA VAL A 339 -26.84 -10.62 16.50
C VAL A 339 -28.36 -10.77 16.55
N ALA A 340 -29.12 -9.99 15.78
CA ALA A 340 -30.56 -10.11 15.68
C ALA A 340 -30.98 -11.49 15.16
N ALA A 341 -30.30 -12.02 14.14
CA ALA A 341 -30.54 -13.38 13.64
C ALA A 341 -30.29 -14.43 14.73
N ILE A 342 -29.22 -14.29 15.52
CA ILE A 342 -28.94 -15.16 16.66
C ILE A 342 -30.06 -15.06 17.71
N VAL A 343 -30.44 -13.85 18.10
CA VAL A 343 -31.51 -13.64 19.10
C VAL A 343 -32.83 -14.23 18.63
N LEU A 344 -33.24 -13.99 17.38
CA LEU A 344 -34.46 -14.57 16.79
C LEU A 344 -34.38 -16.10 16.74
N SER A 345 -33.20 -16.66 16.43
CA SER A 345 -32.99 -18.10 16.42
C SER A 345 -33.15 -18.75 17.80
N ILE A 346 -33.01 -17.97 18.88
CA ILE A 346 -33.18 -18.41 20.27
C ILE A 346 -34.62 -18.14 20.76
N LEU A 347 -35.17 -16.95 20.47
CA LEU A 347 -36.49 -16.53 20.96
C LEU A 347 -37.65 -17.25 20.28
N LEU A 348 -37.60 -17.44 18.95
CA LEU A 348 -38.69 -18.11 18.22
C LEU A 348 -38.98 -19.53 18.75
N PRO A 349 -37.96 -20.37 18.98
CA PRO A 349 -38.18 -21.66 19.65
C PRO A 349 -38.84 -21.54 21.04
N ILE A 350 -38.40 -20.60 21.88
CA ILE A 350 -38.93 -20.41 23.25
C ILE A 350 -40.41 -20.02 23.21
N LEU A 351 -40.79 -19.11 22.30
CA LEU A 351 -42.18 -18.70 22.11
C LEU A 351 -43.07 -19.88 21.67
N LYS A 352 -42.56 -20.75 20.79
CA LYS A 352 -43.27 -21.96 20.36
C LYS A 352 -43.44 -22.98 21.48
N MET A 353 -42.44 -23.15 22.35
CA MET A 353 -42.58 -24.00 23.54
C MET A 353 -43.68 -23.50 24.47
N ASN A 354 -43.73 -22.19 24.73
CA ASN A 354 -44.79 -21.61 25.59
C ASN A 354 -46.19 -21.81 25.00
N GLN A 355 -46.33 -21.81 23.67
CA GLN A 355 -47.59 -22.09 22.98
C GLN A 355 -47.99 -23.58 23.00
N MET A 356 -47.06 -24.52 23.20
CA MET A 356 -47.35 -25.95 23.33
C MET A 356 -47.70 -26.38 24.76
N VAL A 357 -47.41 -25.52 25.76
CA VAL A 357 -47.68 -25.77 27.19
C VAL A 357 -49.07 -25.25 27.62
N ARG A 358 -49.75 -24.50 26.74
CA ARG A 358 -51.20 -24.24 26.82
C ARG A 358 -51.94 -25.23 25.93
#